data_AF-A0A7S3AP79-F1
#
_entry.id   AF-A0A7S3AP79-F1
#
_cell.length_a   1.000
_cell.length_b   1.000
_cell.length_c   1.000
_cell.angle_alpha   90.00
_cell.angle_beta   90.00
_cell.angle_gamma   90.00
#
_symmetry.space_group_name_H-M   'P 1'
#
loop_
_entity.id
_entity.type
_entity.pdbx_description
1 polymer ?
#
loop_
_entity_poly.entity_id
_entity_poly.type
_entity_poly.pdbx_seq_one_letter_code
_entity_poly.pdbx_strand_id
1 'polypeptide(L)'
;MDKETILSGLLHDTVEDTCISFAEIERLFGVTTRKIVEGETKVSKLPKMVRSAPGWQDAAAVSKVEEQVENLRSMFIAMAEDWRIVVVKLADRLHNMRTLQHMPPPKQASIARETLEIF
;
A
#
# COMPACT_ATOMS: atom_id res chain seq x y z
N MET A 1 -2.63 -13.15 -14.78
CA MET A 1 -1.63 -12.90 -13.73
C MET A 1 -0.77 -14.13 -13.60
N ASP A 2 0.53 -13.95 -13.35
CA ASP A 2 1.45 -15.07 -13.11
C ASP A 2 1.28 -15.63 -11.69
N LYS A 3 1.92 -16.77 -11.41
CA LYS A 3 1.80 -17.44 -10.11
C LYS A 3 2.33 -16.57 -8.97
N GLU A 4 3.40 -15.82 -9.21
CA GLU A 4 4.03 -14.94 -8.23
C GLU A 4 3.09 -13.80 -7.83
N THR A 5 2.41 -13.15 -8.78
CA THR A 5 1.44 -12.08 -8.47
C THR A 5 0.28 -12.61 -7.63
N ILE A 6 -0.24 -13.80 -7.96
CA ILE A 6 -1.37 -14.39 -7.22
C ILE A 6 -0.92 -14.76 -5.80
N LEU A 7 0.25 -15.37 -5.64
CA LEU A 7 0.82 -15.69 -4.34
C LEU A 7 1.02 -14.41 -3.51
N SER A 8 1.59 -13.36 -4.08
CA SER A 8 1.76 -12.08 -3.40
C SER A 8 0.42 -11.45 -2.99
N GLY A 9 -0.63 -11.57 -3.80
CA GLY A 9 -1.98 -11.13 -3.43
C GLY A 9 -2.54 -11.88 -2.22
N LEU A 10 -2.24 -13.17 -2.06
CA LEU A 10 -2.64 -13.94 -0.87
C LEU A 10 -1.78 -13.60 0.36
N LEU A 11 -0.56 -13.11 0.16
CA LEU A 11 0.43 -12.88 1.22
C LEU A 11 0.60 -11.40 1.61
N HIS A 12 -0.03 -10.45 0.90
CA HIS A 12 0.28 -9.02 0.99
C HIS A 12 0.31 -8.44 2.42
N ASP A 13 -0.70 -8.76 3.24
CA ASP A 13 -0.79 -8.26 4.61
C ASP A 13 -0.15 -9.21 5.66
N THR A 14 0.34 -10.39 5.26
CA THR A 14 0.84 -11.39 6.22
C THR A 14 2.04 -10.92 7.03
N VAL A 15 2.89 -10.06 6.48
CA VAL A 15 4.06 -9.53 7.18
C VAL A 15 3.68 -8.44 8.19
N GLU A 16 2.57 -7.73 7.97
CA GLU A 16 2.08 -6.73 8.92
C GLU A 16 1.20 -7.34 10.01
N ASP A 17 0.33 -8.29 9.65
CA ASP A 17 -0.71 -8.80 10.52
C ASP A 17 -0.33 -10.09 11.26
N THR A 18 0.81 -10.69 10.94
CA THR A 18 1.27 -11.96 11.55
C THR A 18 2.75 -11.92 11.92
N CYS A 19 3.26 -13.02 12.48
CA CYS A 19 4.67 -13.17 12.86
C CYS A 19 5.58 -13.63 11.69
N ILE A 20 5.07 -13.73 10.47
CA ILE A 20 5.85 -14.15 9.31
C ILE A 20 6.80 -13.03 8.85
N SER A 21 8.06 -13.38 8.63
CA SER A 21 9.09 -12.50 8.11
C SER A 21 9.26 -12.58 6.58
N PHE A 22 9.81 -11.53 5.97
CA PHE A 22 10.19 -11.56 4.54
C PHE A 22 11.15 -12.71 4.21
N ALA A 23 12.07 -13.05 5.12
CA ALA A 23 13.00 -14.17 4.94
C ALA A 23 12.28 -15.51 4.84
N GLU A 24 11.19 -15.70 5.60
CA GLU A 24 10.36 -16.91 5.51
C GLU A 24 9.58 -16.96 4.19
N ILE A 25 9.03 -15.83 3.74
CA ILE A 25 8.36 -15.74 2.43
C ILE A 25 9.32 -16.09 1.30
N GLU A 26 10.55 -15.58 1.34
CA GLU A 26 11.58 -15.89 0.35
C GLU A 26 11.95 -17.38 0.37
N ARG A 27 12.11 -17.96 1.56
CA ARG A 27 12.44 -19.38 1.72
C ARG A 27 11.34 -20.30 1.21
N LEU A 28 10.07 -19.94 1.39
CA LEU A 28 8.91 -20.77 1.03
C LEU A 28 8.42 -20.55 -0.40
N PHE A 29 8.43 -19.30 -0.88
CA PHE A 29 7.78 -18.89 -2.13
C PHE A 29 8.72 -18.20 -3.13
N GLY A 30 10.00 -18.05 -2.78
CA GLY A 30 11.05 -17.50 -3.64
C GLY A 30 11.21 -15.98 -3.56
N VAL A 31 12.33 -15.53 -4.12
CA VAL A 31 12.77 -14.12 -4.10
C VAL A 31 11.77 -13.19 -4.75
N THR A 32 11.17 -13.59 -5.88
CA THR A 32 10.23 -12.76 -6.63
C THR A 32 8.98 -12.42 -5.81
N THR A 33 8.35 -13.43 -5.20
CA THR A 33 7.18 -13.25 -4.34
C THR A 33 7.51 -12.35 -3.15
N ARG A 34 8.67 -12.56 -2.52
CA ARG A 34 9.15 -11.72 -1.42
C ARG A 34 9.34 -10.26 -1.85
N LYS A 35 9.94 -10.01 -3.01
CA LYS A 35 10.13 -8.64 -3.53
C LYS A 35 8.81 -7.93 -3.79
N ILE A 36 7.82 -8.63 -4.35
CA ILE A 36 6.51 -8.04 -4.62
C ILE A 36 5.79 -7.68 -3.31
N VAL A 37 5.75 -8.60 -2.34
CA VAL A 37 5.14 -8.35 -1.03
C VAL A 37 5.85 -7.20 -0.31
N GLU A 38 7.19 -7.22 -0.27
CA GLU A 38 7.97 -6.14 0.35
C GLU A 38 7.75 -4.78 -0.32
N GLY A 39 7.66 -4.75 -1.64
CA GLY A 39 7.38 -3.54 -2.41
C GLY A 39 6.00 -2.96 -2.08
N GLU A 40 4.97 -3.80 -2.03
CA GLU A 40 3.61 -3.36 -1.72
C GLU A 40 3.49 -2.84 -0.27
N THR A 41 4.05 -3.56 0.70
CA THR A 41 4.10 -3.14 2.11
C THR A 41 4.77 -1.77 2.28
N LYS A 42 5.85 -1.51 1.55
CA LYS A 42 6.55 -0.21 1.60
C LYS A 42 5.68 0.93 1.05
N VAL A 43 5.02 0.71 -0.10
CA VAL A 43 4.09 1.69 -0.69
C VAL A 43 2.96 2.02 0.29
N SER A 44 2.47 1.04 1.05
CA SER A 44 1.42 1.21 2.07
C SER A 44 1.83 2.03 3.30
N LYS A 45 3.13 2.08 3.64
CA LYS A 45 3.64 2.73 4.87
C LYS A 45 4.03 4.20 4.71
N LEU A 46 4.38 4.64 3.51
CA LEU A 46 4.83 6.01 3.23
C LEU A 46 3.79 7.09 3.60
N PRO A 47 2.48 6.95 3.30
CA PRO A 47 1.48 7.91 3.74
C PRO A 47 1.33 7.97 5.27
N LYS A 48 1.64 6.88 6.01
CA LYS A 48 1.51 6.83 7.47
C LYS A 48 2.68 7.52 8.18
N MET A 49 3.89 7.48 7.61
CA MET A 49 5.09 8.10 8.19
C MET A 49 5.05 9.64 8.12
N VAL A 50 4.58 10.22 7.02
CA VAL A 50 4.49 11.69 6.86
C VAL A 50 3.54 12.31 7.90
N ARG A 51 2.45 11.60 8.26
CA ARG A 51 1.46 12.06 9.25
C ARG A 51 1.93 12.00 10.72
N SER A 52 3.03 11.32 11.02
CA SER A 52 3.45 11.00 12.39
C SER A 52 4.64 11.83 12.90
N ALA A 53 5.17 12.78 12.11
CA ALA A 53 6.29 13.63 12.54
C ALA A 53 5.82 14.69 13.58
N PRO A 54 6.44 14.76 14.78
CA PRO A 54 6.02 15.72 15.81
C PRO A 54 6.50 17.14 15.45
N GLY A 55 5.55 18.08 15.29
CA GLY A 55 5.85 19.51 15.10
C GLY A 55 4.97 20.26 14.07
N TRP A 56 4.08 19.58 13.34
CA TRP A 56 3.29 20.17 12.25
C TRP A 56 1.84 20.47 12.65
N GLN A 57 1.63 21.35 13.63
CA GLN A 57 0.26 21.78 14.00
C GLN A 57 -0.23 23.04 13.24
N ASP A 58 0.66 23.80 12.58
CA ASP A 58 0.28 25.10 11.98
C ASP A 58 0.42 25.21 10.44
N ALA A 59 0.79 24.14 9.71
CA ALA A 59 1.02 24.16 8.25
C ALA A 59 -0.09 23.48 7.42
N ALA A 60 -1.35 23.60 7.85
CA ALA A 60 -2.50 22.83 7.36
C ALA A 60 -2.86 22.97 5.86
N ALA A 61 -2.20 23.84 5.09
CA ALA A 61 -2.47 24.04 3.67
C ALA A 61 -1.33 23.61 2.72
N VAL A 62 -0.09 23.47 3.21
CA VAL A 62 1.06 23.06 2.40
C VAL A 62 1.15 21.51 2.28
N SER A 63 0.58 20.79 3.24
CA SER A 63 0.92 19.40 3.56
C SER A 63 0.23 18.28 2.77
N LYS A 64 -0.85 18.52 2.01
CA LYS A 64 -1.61 17.41 1.34
C LYS A 64 -1.13 17.09 -0.07
N VAL A 65 -0.80 18.12 -0.85
CA VAL A 65 -0.35 17.95 -2.24
C VAL A 65 1.03 17.31 -2.27
N GLU A 66 1.93 17.70 -1.37
CA GLU A 66 3.25 17.10 -1.24
C GLU A 66 3.17 15.63 -0.80
N GLU A 67 2.27 15.29 0.13
CA GLU A 67 2.02 13.89 0.55
C GLU A 67 1.49 13.04 -0.61
N GLN A 68 0.55 13.58 -1.40
CA GLN A 68 0.03 12.92 -2.60
C GLN A 68 1.13 12.69 -3.63
N VAL A 69 1.98 13.69 -3.89
CA VAL A 69 3.10 13.59 -4.83
C VAL A 69 4.09 12.52 -4.38
N GLU A 70 4.40 12.43 -3.08
CA GLU A 70 5.34 11.42 -2.57
C GLU A 70 4.76 10.00 -2.64
N ASN A 71 3.45 9.84 -2.36
CA ASN A 71 2.75 8.57 -2.53
C ASN A 71 2.73 8.13 -4.00
N LEU A 72 2.42 9.06 -4.92
CA LEU A 72 2.45 8.83 -6.36
C LEU A 72 3.87 8.44 -6.81
N ARG A 73 4.88 9.20 -6.36
CA ARG A 73 6.30 8.98 -6.67
C ARG A 73 6.77 7.60 -6.19
N SER A 74 6.36 7.20 -4.99
CA SER A 74 6.73 5.92 -4.42
C SER A 74 6.06 4.75 -5.14
N MET A 75 4.79 4.92 -5.52
CA MET A 75 4.08 3.97 -6.37
C MET A 75 4.77 3.84 -7.74
N PHE A 76 5.21 4.95 -8.35
CA PHE A 76 5.98 4.95 -9.60
C PHE A 76 7.37 4.30 -9.45
N ILE A 77 8.08 4.53 -8.36
CA ILE A 77 9.37 3.86 -8.08
C ILE A 77 9.16 2.35 -7.94
N ALA A 78 8.11 1.92 -7.22
CA ALA A 78 7.76 0.51 -7.11
C ALA A 78 7.40 -0.11 -8.48
N MET A 79 6.70 0.63 -9.35
CA MET A 79 6.42 0.19 -10.73
C MET A 79 7.69 0.01 -11.57
N ALA A 80 8.69 0.87 -11.38
CA ALA A 80 9.96 0.81 -12.10
C ALA A 80 10.77 -0.44 -11.74
N GLU A 81 10.61 -0.97 -10.52
CA GLU A 81 11.23 -2.23 -10.10
C GLU A 81 10.41 -3.46 -10.55
N ASP A 82 9.08 -3.44 -10.32
CA ASP A 82 8.18 -4.52 -10.74
C ASP A 82 6.72 -4.05 -10.80
N TRP A 83 6.16 -3.96 -12.01
CA TRP A 83 4.77 -3.55 -12.24
C TRP A 83 3.73 -4.39 -11.47
N ARG A 84 4.06 -5.64 -11.11
CA ARG A 84 3.17 -6.54 -10.36
C ARG A 84 2.86 -6.02 -8.96
N ILE A 85 3.75 -5.21 -8.36
CA ILE A 85 3.53 -4.58 -7.06
C ILE A 85 2.29 -3.68 -7.09
N VAL A 86 2.18 -2.84 -8.13
CA VAL A 86 1.02 -1.94 -8.28
C VAL A 86 -0.26 -2.71 -8.56
N VAL A 87 -0.19 -3.81 -9.31
CA VAL A 87 -1.36 -4.65 -9.57
C VAL A 87 -1.91 -5.25 -8.27
N VAL A 88 -1.03 -5.78 -7.40
CA VAL A 88 -1.45 -6.29 -6.10
C VAL A 88 -2.07 -5.16 -5.26
N LYS A 89 -1.46 -3.96 -5.28
CA LYS A 89 -1.98 -2.81 -4.54
C LYS A 89 -3.35 -2.33 -5.01
N LEU A 90 -3.56 -2.27 -6.33
CA LEU A 90 -4.85 -1.92 -6.91
C LEU A 90 -5.91 -2.99 -6.62
N ALA A 91 -5.52 -4.26 -6.60
CA ALA A 91 -6.43 -5.35 -6.26
C ALA A 91 -6.88 -5.28 -4.78
N ASP A 92 -5.96 -5.03 -3.85
CA ASP A 92 -6.26 -4.74 -2.44
C ASP A 92 -7.22 -3.54 -2.34
N ARG A 93 -6.87 -2.41 -2.95
CA ARG A 93 -7.73 -1.20 -2.90
C ARG A 93 -9.12 -1.45 -3.48
N LEU A 94 -9.22 -2.19 -4.58
CA LEU A 94 -10.50 -2.58 -5.18
C LEU A 94 -11.34 -3.43 -4.22
N HIS A 95 -10.72 -4.38 -3.52
CA HIS A 95 -11.40 -5.17 -2.50
C HIS A 95 -11.91 -4.27 -1.36
N ASN A 96 -11.08 -3.35 -0.85
CA ASN A 96 -11.45 -2.42 0.21
C ASN A 96 -12.64 -1.51 -0.20
N MET A 97 -12.68 -1.06 -1.45
CA MET A 97 -13.81 -0.30 -1.97
C MET A 97 -15.10 -1.13 -2.09
N ARG A 98 -14.98 -2.43 -2.39
CA ARG A 98 -16.13 -3.36 -2.45
C ARG A 98 -16.69 -3.69 -1.07
N THR A 99 -15.87 -3.64 -0.01
CA THR A 99 -16.28 -3.95 1.36
C THR A 99 -16.50 -2.71 2.24
N LEU A 100 -16.37 -1.51 1.66
CA LEU A 100 -16.38 -0.22 2.34
C LEU A 100 -17.62 0.04 3.21
N GLN A 101 -18.76 -0.53 2.83
CA GLN A 101 -20.05 -0.36 3.53
C GLN A 101 -20.03 -0.76 5.01
N HIS A 102 -19.08 -1.60 5.43
CA HIS A 102 -18.95 -2.03 6.83
C HIS A 102 -18.19 -1.02 7.71
N MET A 103 -17.62 0.03 7.12
CA MET A 103 -16.89 1.08 7.84
C MET A 103 -17.82 2.23 8.26
N PRO A 104 -17.51 2.99 9.32
CA PRO A 104 -18.25 4.21 9.66
C PRO A 104 -18.23 5.25 8.52
N PRO A 105 -19.30 6.05 8.33
CA PRO A 105 -19.38 7.07 7.28
C PRO A 105 -18.14 7.97 7.11
N PRO A 106 -17.50 8.49 8.17
CA PRO A 106 -16.29 9.31 8.01
C PRO A 106 -15.11 8.54 7.39
N LYS A 107 -14.95 7.25 7.74
CA LYS A 107 -13.90 6.41 7.15
C LYS A 107 -14.23 6.07 5.69
N GLN A 108 -15.50 5.83 5.36
CA GLN A 108 -15.93 5.60 3.98
C GLN A 108 -15.56 6.78 3.07
N ALA A 109 -15.92 7.99 3.49
CA ALA A 109 -15.61 9.20 2.72
C ALA A 109 -14.10 9.43 2.57
N SER A 110 -13.32 9.15 3.62
CA SER A 110 -11.85 9.27 3.58
C SER A 110 -11.23 8.29 2.58
N ILE A 111 -11.59 7.00 2.66
CA ILE A 111 -11.05 5.94 1.81
C ILE A 111 -11.46 6.14 0.34
N ALA A 112 -12.70 6.55 0.09
CA ALA A 112 -13.19 6.83 -1.26
C ALA A 112 -12.45 8.02 -1.90
N ARG A 113 -12.22 9.09 -1.13
CA ARG A 113 -11.46 10.25 -1.61
C ARG A 113 -10.00 9.90 -1.90
N GLU A 114 -9.35 9.17 -1.00
CA GLU A 114 -7.98 8.67 -1.22
C GLU A 114 -7.90 7.83 -2.50
N THR A 115 -8.91 6.99 -2.74
CA THR A 115 -8.97 6.17 -3.96
C THR A 115 -9.00 7.04 -5.21
N LEU A 116 -9.88 8.04 -5.28
CA LEU A 116 -9.99 8.94 -6.44
C LEU A 116 -8.76 9.81 -6.68
N GLU A 117 -8.03 10.15 -5.62
CA GLU A 117 -6.88 11.06 -5.68
C GLU A 117 -5.55 10.33 -5.99
N ILE A 118 -5.42 9.05 -5.63
CA ILE A 118 -4.13 8.34 -5.63
C ILE A 118 -4.13 7.08 -6.52
N PHE A 119 -5.25 6.35 -6.61
CA PHE A 119 -5.33 5.02 -7.23
C PHE A 119 -6.08 5.04 -8.56
#